data_AF-A0A550GP84-F1
#
_entry.id   AF-A0A550GP84-F1
#
_cell.length_a   1.000
_cell.length_b   1.000
_cell.length_c   1.000
_cell.angle_alpha   90.00
_cell.angle_beta   90.00
_cell.angle_gamma   90.00
#
_symmetry.space_group_name_H-M   'P 1'
#
loop_
_entity.id
_entity.type
_entity.pdbx_description
1 polymer ?
#
loop_
_entity_poly.entity_id
_entity_poly.type
_entity_poly.pdbx_seq_one_letter_code
_entity_poly.pdbx_strand_id
1 'polypeptide(L)'
;MGLLSNHEAVVWREFHDGKSTATIAEESAGEGWSPSYVSRVLNRARGKISKALSEHADSHRLDVESLLDYKGLLIGFDYQANAPVYIVYTERLGIIVWYKHNSYAGKLCPACPKESECRETLEAVMEEYSLELRPDEAQLPMTMQSIAVFNKLASKEVPRYRRKESE
;
A
#
# COMPACT_ATOMS: atom_id res chain seq x y z
N MET A 1 13.94 11.73 7.01
CA MET A 1 13.58 12.58 5.85
C MET A 1 12.77 11.67 4.93
N GLY A 2 11.46 11.87 4.85
CA GLY A 2 10.54 10.95 4.14
C GLY A 2 10.54 11.17 2.63
N LEU A 3 10.05 10.18 1.87
CA LEU A 3 9.88 10.25 0.41
C LEU A 3 9.00 11.44 -0.02
N LEU A 4 8.00 11.75 0.81
CA LEU A 4 7.03 12.81 0.61
C LEU A 4 7.36 14.03 1.48
N SER A 5 7.07 15.23 0.96
CA SER A 5 6.97 16.45 1.76
C SER A 5 5.75 16.43 2.68
N ASN A 6 5.69 17.32 3.68
CA ASN A 6 4.59 17.34 4.65
C ASN A 6 3.21 17.42 3.98
N HIS A 7 3.01 18.30 2.99
CA HIS A 7 1.73 18.43 2.31
C HIS A 7 1.42 17.19 1.46
N GLU A 8 2.43 16.59 0.83
CA GLU A 8 2.26 15.37 0.04
C GLU A 8 1.86 14.18 0.93
N ALA A 9 2.47 14.04 2.12
CA ALA A 9 2.11 13.01 3.10
C ALA A 9 0.68 13.21 3.62
N VAL A 10 0.33 14.43 4.06
CA VAL A 10 -1.04 14.72 4.52
C VAL A 10 -2.06 14.39 3.44
N VAL A 11 -1.87 14.90 2.21
CA VAL A 11 -2.83 14.64 1.11
C VAL A 11 -2.87 13.16 0.74
N TRP A 12 -1.75 12.44 0.77
CA TRP A 12 -1.68 11.01 0.48
C TRP A 12 -2.51 10.19 1.49
N ARG A 13 -2.25 10.39 2.78
CA ARG A 13 -2.94 9.70 3.87
C ARG A 13 -4.44 9.96 3.85
N GLU A 14 -4.85 11.23 3.81
CA GLU A 14 -6.27 11.58 3.83
C GLU A 14 -7.03 11.04 2.61
N PHE A 15 -6.37 10.96 1.45
CA PHE A 15 -6.93 10.32 0.27
C PHE A 15 -7.10 8.81 0.44
N HIS A 16 -6.13 8.14 1.06
CA HIS A 16 -6.21 6.70 1.39
C HIS A 16 -7.27 6.40 2.46
N ASP A 17 -7.53 7.32 3.37
CA ASP A 17 -8.64 7.27 4.32
C ASP A 17 -10.02 7.48 3.65
N GLY A 18 -10.05 7.64 2.32
CA GLY A 18 -11.26 7.72 1.51
C GLY A 18 -11.79 9.14 1.30
N LYS A 19 -11.06 10.18 1.70
CA LYS A 19 -11.49 11.56 1.49
C LYS A 19 -11.28 11.99 0.04
N SER A 20 -12.23 12.77 -0.47
CA SER A 20 -12.10 13.39 -1.79
C SER A 20 -11.14 14.59 -1.72
N THR A 21 -10.55 14.98 -2.86
CA THR A 21 -9.71 16.19 -2.93
C THR A 21 -10.45 17.47 -2.53
N ALA A 22 -11.78 17.50 -2.71
CA ALA A 22 -12.62 18.60 -2.25
C ALA A 22 -12.75 18.62 -0.73
N THR A 23 -13.02 17.45 -0.11
CA THR A 23 -13.10 17.30 1.34
C THR A 23 -11.79 17.67 2.02
N ILE A 24 -10.65 17.18 1.50
CA ILE A 24 -9.32 17.52 2.02
C ILE A 24 -9.08 19.03 1.93
N ALA A 25 -9.45 19.68 0.82
CA ALA A 25 -9.28 21.12 0.67
C ALA A 25 -10.17 21.92 1.64
N GLU A 26 -11.40 21.47 1.89
CA GLU A 26 -12.33 22.09 2.84
C GLU A 26 -11.80 22.02 4.27
N GLU A 27 -11.32 20.85 4.69
CA GLU A 27 -10.74 20.65 6.03
C GLU A 27 -9.41 21.41 6.21
N SER A 28 -8.65 21.60 5.13
CA SER A 28 -7.41 22.39 5.12
C SER A 28 -7.61 23.86 4.69
N ALA A 29 -8.84 24.37 4.70
CA ALA A 29 -9.13 25.73 4.24
C ALA A 29 -8.39 26.82 5.05
N GLY A 30 -8.11 26.56 6.33
CA GLY A 30 -7.30 27.45 7.18
C GLY A 30 -5.85 27.63 6.70
N GLU A 31 -5.35 26.71 5.88
CA GLU A 31 -4.03 26.79 5.23
C GLU A 31 -4.10 27.35 3.80
N GLY A 32 -5.29 27.75 3.34
CA GLY A 32 -5.53 28.28 2.00
C GLY A 32 -5.47 27.22 0.89
N TRP A 33 -5.68 25.94 1.22
CA TRP A 33 -5.66 24.87 0.22
C TRP A 33 -6.94 24.89 -0.62
N SER A 34 -6.78 24.88 -1.94
CA SER A 34 -7.89 24.70 -2.88
C SER A 34 -7.98 23.25 -3.37
N PRO A 35 -9.13 22.78 -3.89
CA PRO A 35 -9.22 21.46 -4.50
C PRO A 35 -8.21 21.24 -5.64
N SER A 36 -7.90 22.29 -6.40
CA SER A 36 -6.89 22.26 -7.46
C SER A 36 -5.46 22.20 -6.93
N TYR A 37 -5.20 22.79 -5.75
CA TYR A 37 -3.94 22.62 -5.04
C TYR A 37 -3.77 21.19 -4.56
N VAL A 38 -4.77 20.66 -3.83
CA VAL A 38 -4.76 19.29 -3.30
C VAL A 38 -4.58 18.25 -4.42
N SER A 39 -5.31 18.38 -5.52
CA SER A 39 -5.16 17.49 -6.69
C SER A 39 -3.73 17.49 -7.26
N ARG A 40 -3.09 18.67 -7.37
CA ARG A 40 -1.69 18.75 -7.80
C ARG A 40 -0.74 18.13 -6.81
N VAL A 41 -0.96 18.33 -5.51
CA VAL A 41 -0.15 17.71 -4.45
C VAL A 41 -0.27 16.19 -4.49
N LEU A 42 -1.48 15.65 -4.61
CA LEU A 42 -1.73 14.21 -4.72
C LEU A 42 -1.03 13.61 -5.93
N ASN A 43 -1.12 14.25 -7.11
CA ASN A 43 -0.47 13.77 -8.32
C ASN A 43 1.07 13.79 -8.20
N ARG A 44 1.65 14.78 -7.50
CA ARG A 44 3.09 14.78 -7.21
C ARG A 44 3.49 13.66 -6.26
N ALA A 45 2.70 13.42 -5.21
CA ALA A 45 2.93 12.31 -4.29
C ALA A 45 2.90 10.96 -5.03
N ARG A 46 1.85 10.71 -5.83
CA ARG A 46 1.73 9.53 -6.71
C ARG A 46 2.94 9.38 -7.62
N GLY A 47 3.36 10.46 -8.29
CA GLY A 47 4.53 10.44 -9.17
C GLY A 47 5.83 10.04 -8.45
N LYS A 48 6.07 10.58 -7.25
CA LYS A 48 7.24 10.23 -6.44
C LYS A 48 7.21 8.78 -5.96
N ILE A 49 6.04 8.33 -5.47
CA ILE A 49 5.85 6.94 -5.03
C ILE A 49 6.05 5.99 -6.20
N SER A 50 5.33 6.18 -7.31
CA SER A 50 5.46 5.35 -8.51
C SER A 50 6.90 5.26 -9.00
N LYS A 51 7.62 6.39 -9.03
CA LYS A 51 9.03 6.41 -9.40
C LYS A 51 9.87 5.56 -8.45
N ALA A 52 9.72 5.73 -7.14
CA ALA A 52 10.45 4.94 -6.15
C ALA A 52 10.12 3.44 -6.27
N LEU A 53 8.85 3.08 -6.45
CA LEU A 53 8.43 1.69 -6.65
C LEU A 53 9.10 1.06 -7.89
N SER A 54 9.13 1.79 -9.00
CA SER A 54 9.80 1.35 -10.23
C SER A 54 11.31 1.22 -10.05
N GLU A 55 11.96 2.18 -9.37
CA GLU A 55 13.41 2.10 -9.08
C GLU A 55 13.75 0.86 -8.23
N HIS A 56 12.90 0.52 -7.26
CA HIS A 56 13.04 -0.73 -6.51
C HIS A 56 12.78 -1.97 -7.38
N ALA A 57 11.76 -1.95 -8.23
CA ALA A 57 11.49 -3.06 -9.14
C ALA A 57 12.68 -3.33 -10.09
N ASP A 58 13.27 -2.27 -10.66
CA ASP A 58 14.45 -2.34 -11.51
C ASP A 58 15.67 -2.88 -10.75
N SER A 59 15.90 -2.40 -9.52
CA SER A 59 16.98 -2.90 -8.66
C SER A 59 16.84 -4.38 -8.34
N HIS A 60 15.61 -4.87 -8.18
CA HIS A 60 15.30 -6.28 -7.96
C HIS A 60 15.14 -7.08 -9.26
N ARG A 61 15.31 -6.44 -10.43
CA ARG A 61 15.17 -7.05 -11.77
C ARG A 61 13.82 -7.75 -11.95
N LEU A 62 12.77 -7.16 -11.40
CA LEU A 62 11.42 -7.70 -11.50
C LEU A 62 10.87 -7.46 -12.90
N ASP A 63 10.11 -8.44 -13.38
CA ASP A 63 9.19 -8.22 -14.50
C ASP A 63 7.93 -7.54 -13.95
N VAL A 64 7.71 -6.28 -14.31
CA VAL A 64 6.63 -5.48 -13.74
C VAL A 64 5.29 -5.87 -14.39
N GLU A 65 4.41 -6.46 -13.60
CA GLU A 65 3.07 -6.88 -14.06
C GLU A 65 2.05 -5.75 -13.95
N SER A 66 2.11 -4.96 -12.88
CA SER A 66 1.17 -3.87 -12.64
C SER A 66 1.74 -2.79 -11.73
N LEU A 67 1.40 -1.53 -12.02
CA LEU A 67 1.63 -0.39 -11.14
C LEU A 67 0.28 0.26 -10.80
N LEU A 68 -0.14 0.14 -9.55
CA LEU A 68 -1.34 0.74 -8.98
C LEU A 68 -0.92 2.01 -8.21
N ASP A 69 -0.62 3.06 -8.96
CA ASP A 69 -0.10 4.32 -8.42
C ASP A 69 -1.00 4.99 -7.38
N TYR A 70 -2.33 4.86 -7.55
CA TYR A 70 -3.33 5.34 -6.60
C TYR A 70 -3.35 4.56 -5.28
N LYS A 71 -2.74 3.37 -5.24
CA LYS A 71 -2.51 2.56 -4.03
C LYS A 71 -1.05 2.58 -3.58
N GLY A 72 -0.13 3.19 -4.33
CA GLY A 72 1.30 3.08 -4.02
C GLY A 72 1.77 1.64 -3.99
N LEU A 73 1.24 0.80 -4.89
CA LEU A 73 1.54 -0.63 -4.99
C LEU A 73 2.06 -0.94 -6.40
N LEU A 74 3.16 -1.66 -6.47
CA LEU A 74 3.66 -2.32 -7.67
C LEU A 74 3.64 -3.82 -7.46
N ILE A 75 3.20 -4.56 -8.47
CA ILE A 75 3.20 -6.01 -8.54
C ILE A 75 4.15 -6.41 -9.65
N GLY A 76 5.08 -7.30 -9.34
CA GLY A 76 6.00 -7.86 -10.32
C GLY A 76 6.32 -9.31 -10.03
N PHE A 77 7.12 -9.91 -10.91
CA PHE A 77 7.57 -11.28 -10.79
C PHE A 77 9.09 -11.34 -10.84
N ASP A 78 9.70 -12.06 -9.89
CA ASP A 78 11.11 -12.37 -9.90
C ASP A 78 11.32 -13.79 -10.47
N TYR A 79 11.84 -13.87 -11.69
CA TYR A 79 12.10 -15.16 -12.35
C TYR A 79 13.22 -15.98 -11.68
N GLN A 80 14.17 -15.34 -10.99
CA GLN A 80 15.25 -16.06 -10.31
C GLN A 80 14.74 -16.71 -9.02
N ALA A 81 13.90 -15.98 -8.28
CA ALA A 81 13.23 -16.51 -7.08
C ALA A 81 11.99 -17.35 -7.41
N ASN A 82 11.51 -17.29 -8.66
CA ASN A 82 10.24 -17.88 -9.12
C ASN A 82 9.07 -17.49 -8.19
N ALA A 83 8.97 -16.20 -7.89
CA ALA A 83 8.05 -15.69 -6.88
C ALA A 83 7.40 -14.36 -7.30
N PRO A 84 6.08 -14.21 -7.08
CA PRO A 84 5.43 -12.90 -7.11
C PRO A 84 6.00 -11.98 -6.03
N VAL A 85 6.15 -10.70 -6.37
CA VAL A 85 6.69 -9.67 -5.50
C VAL A 85 5.74 -8.48 -5.46
N TYR A 86 5.42 -8.02 -4.26
CA TYR A 86 4.66 -6.79 -4.01
C TYR A 86 5.63 -5.74 -3.52
N ILE A 87 5.67 -4.57 -4.15
CA ILE A 87 6.39 -3.40 -3.65
C ILE A 87 5.34 -2.38 -3.23
N VAL A 88 5.30 -2.02 -1.95
CA VAL A 88 4.29 -1.13 -1.39
C VAL A 88 4.95 0.04 -0.67
N TYR A 89 4.37 1.23 -0.83
CA TYR A 89 4.76 2.39 -0.04
C TYR A 89 3.91 2.47 1.24
N THR A 90 4.56 2.69 2.37
CA THR A 90 3.90 3.05 3.63
C THR A 90 4.55 4.32 4.19
N GLU A 91 3.78 5.14 4.89
CA GLU A 91 4.34 6.29 5.62
C GLU A 91 5.22 5.83 6.78
N ARG A 92 4.81 4.75 7.48
CA ARG A 92 5.51 4.25 8.67
C ARG A 92 6.83 3.57 8.33
N LEU A 93 6.87 2.72 7.30
CA LEU A 93 8.04 1.89 6.99
C LEU A 93 8.73 2.26 5.67
N GLY A 94 8.17 3.19 4.89
CA GLY A 94 8.70 3.57 3.58
C GLY A 94 8.37 2.51 2.52
N ILE A 95 9.30 2.29 1.57
CA ILE A 95 9.13 1.28 0.52
C ILE A 95 9.43 -0.10 1.08
N ILE A 96 8.42 -0.97 1.08
CA ILE A 96 8.51 -2.37 1.48
C ILE A 96 8.54 -3.23 0.21
N VAL A 97 9.51 -4.13 0.12
CA VAL A 97 9.58 -5.17 -0.92
C VAL A 97 9.21 -6.50 -0.29
N TRP A 98 8.08 -7.07 -0.71
CA TRP A 98 7.52 -8.30 -0.16
C TRP A 98 7.48 -9.42 -1.19
N TYR A 99 8.34 -10.42 -1.01
CA TYR A 99 8.31 -11.64 -1.80
C TYR A 99 7.22 -12.58 -1.25
N LYS A 100 6.34 -13.06 -2.12
CA LYS A 100 5.41 -14.12 -1.74
C LYS A 100 6.20 -15.38 -1.44
N HIS A 101 6.10 -15.86 -0.21
CA HIS A 101 6.70 -17.11 0.22
C HIS A 101 5.70 -17.94 1.04
N ASN A 102 5.94 -19.25 1.13
CA ASN A 102 5.10 -20.18 1.91
C ASN A 102 5.80 -20.65 3.21
N SER A 103 7.08 -20.33 3.39
CA SER A 103 7.85 -20.60 4.60
C SER A 103 9.12 -19.74 4.62
N TYR A 104 9.78 -19.62 5.77
CA TYR A 104 11.12 -19.03 5.87
C TYR A 104 12.12 -20.13 6.21
N ALA A 105 13.07 -20.41 5.31
CA ALA A 105 14.03 -21.52 5.44
C ALA A 105 13.34 -22.88 5.78
N GLY A 106 12.18 -23.15 5.18
CA GLY A 106 11.39 -24.36 5.40
C GLY A 106 10.56 -24.37 6.69
N LYS A 107 10.63 -23.30 7.51
CA LYS A 107 9.85 -23.17 8.74
C LYS A 107 8.57 -22.39 8.50
N LEU A 108 7.46 -22.95 8.95
CA LEU A 108 6.17 -22.25 9.03
C LEU A 108 6.14 -21.38 10.29
N CYS A 109 5.37 -20.29 10.26
CA CYS A 109 5.05 -19.56 11.49
C CYS A 109 4.21 -20.48 12.40
N PRO A 110 4.49 -20.54 13.73
CA PRO A 110 5.31 -19.60 14.50
C PRO A 110 6.79 -20.01 14.70
N ALA A 111 7.27 -21.08 14.07
CA ALA A 111 8.68 -21.49 14.19
C ALA A 111 9.67 -20.59 13.40
N CYS A 112 9.16 -19.54 12.76
CA CYS A 112 9.91 -18.63 11.92
C CYS A 112 10.63 -17.56 12.78
N PRO A 113 11.96 -17.40 12.67
CA PRO A 113 12.68 -16.38 13.44
C PRO A 113 12.35 -14.95 13.01
N LYS A 114 11.68 -14.77 11.87
CA LYS A 114 11.30 -13.48 11.29
C LYS A 114 9.84 -13.10 11.54
N GLU A 115 9.11 -13.89 12.33
CA GLU A 115 7.67 -13.69 12.55
C GLU A 115 7.36 -12.28 13.07
N SER A 116 8.12 -11.75 14.03
CA SER A 116 7.87 -10.41 14.58
C SER A 116 8.04 -9.30 13.54
N GLU A 117 9.08 -9.39 12.70
CA GLU A 117 9.33 -8.42 11.63
C GLU A 117 8.22 -8.49 10.56
N CYS A 118 7.80 -9.70 10.20
CA CYS A 118 6.67 -9.90 9.29
C CYS A 118 5.38 -9.32 9.88
N ARG A 119 5.13 -9.52 11.17
CA ARG A 119 3.94 -9.00 11.86
C ARG A 119 3.88 -7.48 11.79
N GLU A 120 4.95 -6.81 12.21
CA GLU A 120 5.03 -5.35 12.21
C GLU A 120 4.81 -4.77 10.81
N THR A 121 5.38 -5.42 9.79
CA THR A 121 5.21 -5.03 8.39
C THR A 121 3.76 -5.17 7.93
N LEU A 122 3.12 -6.31 8.23
CA LEU A 122 1.74 -6.56 7.83
C LEU A 122 0.76 -5.66 8.57
N GLU A 123 0.98 -5.39 9.86
CA GLU A 123 0.19 -4.45 10.65
C GLU A 123 0.28 -3.04 10.05
N ALA A 124 1.47 -2.58 9.65
CA ALA A 124 1.64 -1.28 9.00
C ALA A 124 0.85 -1.17 7.70
N VAL A 125 0.93 -2.20 6.85
CA VAL A 125 0.17 -2.24 5.59
C VAL A 125 -1.33 -2.31 5.86
N MET A 126 -1.78 -3.10 6.84
CA MET A 126 -3.20 -3.22 7.14
C MET A 126 -3.80 -1.93 7.70
N GLU A 127 -3.10 -1.26 8.61
CA GLU A 127 -3.53 0.00 9.21
C GLU A 127 -3.61 1.12 8.17
N GLU A 128 -2.54 1.33 7.39
CA GLU A 128 -2.48 2.46 6.44
C GLU A 128 -3.41 2.30 5.24
N TYR A 129 -3.78 1.07 4.90
CA TYR A 129 -4.68 0.77 3.79
C TYR A 129 -6.08 0.35 4.24
N SER A 130 -6.39 0.49 5.53
CA SER A 130 -7.68 0.10 6.12
C SER A 130 -8.12 -1.32 5.73
N LEU A 131 -7.17 -2.26 5.73
CA LEU A 131 -7.41 -3.65 5.36
C LEU A 131 -7.74 -4.49 6.58
N GLU A 132 -8.81 -5.28 6.49
CA GLU A 132 -9.21 -6.21 7.53
C GLU A 132 -9.11 -7.66 7.03
N LEU A 133 -8.49 -8.50 7.86
CA LEU A 133 -8.55 -9.95 7.70
C LEU A 133 -9.90 -10.45 8.20
N ARG A 134 -10.51 -11.36 7.44
CA ARG A 134 -11.70 -12.07 7.91
C ARG A 134 -11.33 -12.98 9.11
N PRO A 135 -12.30 -13.39 9.93
CA PRO A 135 -12.04 -14.26 11.09
C PRO A 135 -11.36 -15.59 10.72
N ASP A 136 -11.65 -16.15 9.55
CA ASP A 136 -10.98 -17.35 9.02
C ASP A 136 -9.53 -17.06 8.62
N GLU A 137 -9.29 -15.92 7.97
CA GLU A 137 -7.96 -15.49 7.53
C GLU A 137 -7.04 -15.17 8.72
N ALA A 138 -7.57 -14.52 9.76
CA ALA A 138 -6.82 -14.14 10.98
C ALA A 138 -6.33 -15.34 11.80
N GLN A 139 -6.95 -16.52 11.63
CA GLN A 139 -6.53 -17.77 12.29
C GLN A 139 -5.45 -18.53 11.51
N LEU A 140 -5.17 -18.14 10.26
CA LEU A 140 -4.17 -18.81 9.46
C LEU A 140 -2.75 -18.48 9.96
N PRO A 141 -1.74 -19.30 9.63
CA PRO A 141 -0.35 -18.92 9.83
C PRO A 141 -0.04 -17.60 9.13
N MET A 142 0.83 -16.77 9.71
CA MET A 142 1.15 -15.43 9.21
C MET A 142 1.55 -15.40 7.73
N THR A 143 2.21 -16.45 7.26
CA THR A 143 2.58 -16.59 5.86
C THR A 143 1.35 -16.59 4.95
N MET A 144 0.26 -17.26 5.35
CA MET A 144 -1.01 -17.22 4.64
C MET A 144 -1.76 -15.91 4.85
N GLN A 145 -1.67 -15.32 6.05
CA GLN A 145 -2.22 -13.98 6.30
C GLN A 145 -1.62 -12.94 5.34
N SER A 146 -0.30 -12.94 5.13
CA SER A 146 0.34 -12.03 4.18
C SER A 146 -0.22 -12.16 2.77
N ILE A 147 -0.51 -13.37 2.32
CA ILE A 147 -1.10 -13.60 1.00
C ILE A 147 -2.49 -12.97 0.95
N ALA A 148 -3.30 -13.12 2.00
CA ALA A 148 -4.61 -12.48 2.08
C ALA A 148 -4.50 -10.94 2.08
N VAL A 149 -3.59 -10.35 2.86
CA VAL A 149 -3.35 -8.90 2.91
C VAL A 149 -3.00 -8.35 1.54
N PHE A 150 -1.96 -8.89 0.89
CA PHE A 150 -1.50 -8.37 -0.40
C PHE A 150 -2.49 -8.65 -1.54
N ASN A 151 -3.26 -9.75 -1.48
CA ASN A 151 -4.33 -9.98 -2.44
C ASN A 151 -5.48 -8.96 -2.28
N LYS A 152 -5.86 -8.61 -1.04
CA LYS A 152 -6.85 -7.55 -0.80
C LYS A 152 -6.33 -6.20 -1.30
N LEU A 153 -5.08 -5.87 -0.99
CA LEU A 153 -4.45 -4.65 -1.46
C LEU A 153 -4.39 -4.58 -2.99
N ALA A 154 -4.00 -5.67 -3.66
CA ALA A 154 -3.92 -5.78 -5.11
C ALA A 154 -5.30 -5.85 -5.80
N SER A 155 -6.36 -6.23 -5.08
CA SER A 155 -7.70 -6.30 -5.65
C SER A 155 -8.13 -4.93 -6.15
N LYS A 156 -8.69 -4.86 -7.36
CA LYS A 156 -9.27 -3.61 -7.87
C LYS A 156 -10.47 -3.29 -6.99
N GLU A 157 -10.37 -2.26 -6.17
CA GLU A 157 -11.58 -1.66 -5.63
C GLU A 157 -12.34 -1.07 -6.81
N VAL A 158 -13.44 -1.71 -7.20
CA VAL A 158 -14.50 -1.02 -7.92
C VAL A 158 -14.84 0.17 -7.03
N PRO A 159 -14.69 1.43 -7.48
CA PRO A 159 -15.06 2.56 -6.66
C PRO A 159 -16.50 2.32 -6.21
N ARG A 160 -16.72 2.10 -4.91
CA ARG A 160 -18.06 2.15 -4.34
C ARG A 160 -18.48 3.61 -4.44
N TYR A 161 -18.92 4.00 -5.62
CA TYR A 161 -19.72 5.18 -5.83
C TYR A 161 -20.99 4.96 -5.00
N ARG A 162 -20.96 5.33 -3.73
CA ARG A 162 -22.19 5.62 -2.98
C ARG A 162 -22.76 6.86 -3.65
N ARG A 163 -23.55 6.63 -4.70
CA ARG A 163 -24.58 7.58 -5.10
C ARG A 163 -25.40 7.78 -3.82
N LYS A 164 -25.39 8.99 -3.25
CA LYS A 164 -26.43 9.35 -2.28
C LYS A 164 -27.74 9.01 -2.96
N GLU A 165 -28.46 8.02 -2.44
CA GLU A 165 -29.86 7.84 -2.80
C GLU A 165 -30.54 9.13 -2.39
N SER A 166 -30.97 9.89 -3.39
CA SER A 166 -31.89 10.99 -3.21
C SER A 166 -33.26 10.37 -2.98
N GLU A 167 -33.69 10.28 -1.73
CA GLU A 167 -35.10 10.33 -1.34
C GLU A 167 -35.26 11.30 -0.16
#